data_AF-A0A835X1L5-F1
#
_entry.id   AF-A0A835X1L5-F1
#
_cell.length_a   1.000
_cell.length_b   1.000
_cell.length_c   1.000
_cell.angle_alpha   90.00
_cell.angle_beta   90.00
_cell.angle_gamma   90.00
#
_symmetry.space_group_name_H-M   'P 1'
#
loop_
_entity.id
_entity.type
_entity.pdbx_description
1 polymer ?
#
loop_
_entity_poly.entity_id
_entity_poly.type
_entity_poly.pdbx_seq_one_letter_code
_entity_poly.pdbx_strand_id
1 'polypeptide(L)'
;MESWQWIFAFFIILMVARMVPRFLRARRIRNLEPNNAATNQEQPLITRTRPESKDMMVLGEINRGVKSFGEIKRKTGFVSHELEHILESLENKGLMRVDKKQGLLGTKIEMHVTDKGFKEYYA
;
A
#
# COMPACT_ATOMS: atom_id res chain seq x y z
N MET A 1 -13.23 19.98 47.62
CA MET A 1 -12.50 18.70 47.62
C MET A 1 -11.68 18.63 46.33
N GLU A 2 -10.60 19.41 46.18
CA GLU A 2 -9.92 19.52 44.85
C GLU A 2 -8.38 19.51 44.88
N SER A 3 -7.70 19.42 46.03
CA SER A 3 -6.22 19.44 46.05
C SER A 3 -5.57 18.17 45.47
N TRP A 4 -6.24 17.03 45.52
CA TRP A 4 -5.72 15.73 45.09
C TRP A 4 -5.82 15.50 43.57
N GLN A 5 -6.67 16.25 42.88
CA GLN A 5 -6.88 16.12 41.43
C GLN A 5 -5.69 16.65 40.62
N TRP A 6 -4.95 17.63 41.15
CA TRP A 6 -3.80 18.20 40.45
C TRP A 6 -2.60 17.26 40.36
N ILE A 7 -2.46 16.36 41.34
CA ILE A 7 -1.45 15.30 41.32
C ILE A 7 -1.70 14.33 40.16
N PHE A 8 -2.95 13.88 39.99
CA PHE A 8 -3.31 13.02 38.86
C PHE A 8 -3.19 13.76 37.51
N ALA A 9 -3.54 15.05 37.45
CA ALA A 9 -3.33 15.86 36.25
C ALA A 9 -1.84 15.95 35.87
N PHE A 10 -0.94 16.05 36.85
CA PHE A 10 0.51 16.05 36.61
C PHE A 10 1.01 14.72 36.06
N PHE A 11 0.50 13.60 36.56
CA PHE A 11 0.82 12.26 36.03
C PHE A 11 0.33 12.06 34.59
N ILE A 12 -0.87 12.54 34.25
CA ILE A 12 -1.41 12.46 32.89
C ILE A 12 -0.55 13.28 31.91
N ILE A 13 -0.13 14.49 32.30
CA ILE A 13 0.74 15.34 31.48
C ILE A 13 2.13 14.68 31.27
N LEU A 14 2.69 14.08 32.32
CA LEU A 14 4.00 13.43 32.28
C LEU A 14 3.99 12.17 31.40
N MET A 15 2.88 11.43 31.37
CA MET A 15 2.68 10.26 30.51
C MET A 15 2.58 10.63 29.02
N VAL A 16 1.95 11.76 28.68
CA VAL A 16 1.83 12.25 27.28
C VAL A 16 3.14 12.85 26.77
N ALA A 17 3.91 13.55 27.61
CA ALA A 17 5.17 14.19 27.22
C ALA A 17 6.23 13.19 26.67
N ARG A 18 6.23 11.94 27.15
CA ARG A 18 7.15 10.88 26.66
C ARG A 18 6.77 10.31 25.29
N MET A 19 5.55 10.57 24.81
CA MET A 19 5.04 10.05 23.53
C MET A 19 5.33 10.97 22.33
N VAL A 20 5.86 12.17 22.56
CA VAL A 20 5.99 13.22 21.52
C VAL A 20 7.23 13.09 20.60
N PRO A 21 8.37 12.44 20.93
CA PRO A 21 9.53 12.50 20.03
C PRO A 21 9.40 11.59 18.79
N ARG A 22 8.28 10.88 18.60
CA ARG A 22 8.04 10.08 17.37
C ARG A 22 7.28 10.84 16.28
N PHE A 23 6.52 11.88 16.63
CA PHE A 23 5.62 12.55 15.69
C PHE A 23 6.16 13.86 15.09
N LEU A 24 7.26 14.40 15.62
CA LEU A 24 7.98 15.55 15.03
C LEU A 24 9.25 15.12 14.28
N ARG A 25 9.21 14.00 13.53
CA ARG A 25 10.18 13.78 12.43
C ARG A 25 9.66 14.44 11.16
N ALA A 26 9.63 15.77 11.19
CA ALA A 26 9.53 16.59 9.99
C ALA A 26 10.82 16.44 9.18
N ARG A 27 10.73 15.63 8.13
CA ARG A 27 11.34 15.81 6.80
C ARG A 27 12.56 16.74 6.73
N ARG A 28 13.74 16.24 7.14
CA ARG A 28 15.02 16.77 6.64
C ARG A 28 15.17 16.28 5.20
N ILE A 29 14.81 17.15 4.26
CA ILE A 29 15.14 16.99 2.84
C ILE A 29 16.66 16.90 2.77
N ARG A 30 17.18 15.69 2.52
CA ARG A 30 18.53 15.54 1.97
C ARG A 30 18.46 16.17 0.58
N ASN A 31 19.28 17.18 0.34
CA ASN A 31 19.63 17.59 -1.02
C ASN A 31 20.11 16.32 -1.75
N LEU A 32 19.21 15.71 -2.52
CA LEU A 32 19.59 14.71 -3.51
C LEU A 32 20.08 15.51 -4.71
N GLU A 33 21.38 15.69 -4.73
CA GLU A 33 22.19 16.00 -5.89
C GLU A 33 21.71 15.21 -7.13
N PRO A 34 21.36 15.86 -8.25
CA PRO A 34 21.07 15.16 -9.49
C PRO A 34 22.38 14.91 -10.24
N ASN A 35 23.19 13.97 -9.76
CA ASN A 35 24.28 13.42 -10.55
C ASN A 35 23.79 12.16 -11.26
N ASN A 36 23.02 12.36 -12.33
CA ASN A 36 22.81 11.31 -13.35
C ASN A 36 24.05 11.26 -14.25
N ALA A 37 25.18 10.85 -13.67
CA ALA A 37 26.22 10.20 -14.44
C ALA A 37 25.74 8.77 -14.71
N ALA A 38 25.68 8.41 -15.98
CA ALA A 38 25.38 7.05 -16.42
C ALA A 38 26.22 6.04 -15.64
N THR A 39 25.58 5.05 -15.04
CA THR A 39 26.24 3.81 -14.65
C THR A 39 25.30 2.69 -15.02
N ASN A 40 25.65 2.04 -16.13
CA ASN A 40 25.21 0.69 -16.45
C ASN A 40 25.50 -0.19 -15.23
N GLN A 41 24.44 -0.62 -14.54
CA GLN A 41 24.49 -1.77 -13.65
C GLN A 41 23.60 -2.83 -14.28
N GLU A 42 24.25 -3.77 -14.98
CA GLU A 42 23.68 -5.07 -15.32
C GLU A 42 23.41 -5.82 -14.00
N GLN A 43 22.19 -5.70 -13.49
CA GLN A 43 21.63 -6.58 -12.48
C GLN A 43 20.89 -7.73 -13.19
N PRO A 44 20.98 -8.97 -12.67
CA PRO A 44 20.66 -10.18 -13.40
C PRO A 44 19.20 -10.14 -13.87
N LEU A 45 19.05 -10.48 -15.15
CA LEU A 45 17.84 -10.53 -15.94
C LEU A 45 16.84 -11.56 -15.35
N ILE A 46 16.13 -11.17 -14.28
CA ILE A 46 14.80 -11.72 -13.98
C ILE A 46 13.84 -10.69 -14.57
N THR A 47 13.62 -10.83 -15.88
CA THR A 47 12.59 -10.23 -16.75
C THR A 47 11.84 -9.01 -16.18
N ARG A 48 12.35 -7.81 -16.46
CA ARG A 48 11.53 -6.57 -16.51
C ARG A 48 10.65 -6.57 -17.77
N THR A 49 9.89 -7.64 -18.04
CA THR A 49 8.76 -7.49 -18.96
C THR A 49 7.79 -6.59 -18.24
N ARG A 50 7.65 -5.35 -18.72
CA ARG A 50 6.49 -4.53 -18.37
C ARG A 50 5.27 -5.42 -18.57
N PRO A 51 4.35 -5.53 -17.58
CA PRO A 51 3.15 -6.34 -17.75
C PRO A 51 2.50 -5.91 -19.06
N GLU A 52 2.41 -6.83 -20.01
CA GLU A 52 2.04 -6.51 -21.39
C GLU A 52 0.61 -5.96 -21.47
N SER A 53 -0.24 -6.32 -20.50
CA SER A 53 -1.62 -5.86 -20.37
C SER A 53 -1.85 -5.06 -19.08
N LYS A 54 -2.86 -4.17 -19.12
CA LYS A 54 -3.33 -3.42 -17.94
C LYS A 54 -3.77 -4.36 -16.81
N ASP A 55 -4.41 -5.47 -17.16
CA ASP A 55 -4.81 -6.54 -16.24
C ASP A 55 -3.61 -7.09 -15.45
N MET A 56 -2.50 -7.41 -16.13
CA MET A 56 -1.30 -7.94 -15.48
C MET A 56 -0.60 -6.89 -14.61
N MET A 57 -0.73 -5.61 -14.95
CA MET A 57 -0.22 -4.52 -14.12
C MET A 57 -0.98 -4.45 -12.79
N VAL A 58 -2.31 -4.53 -12.83
CA VAL A 58 -3.15 -4.57 -11.61
C VAL A 58 -2.86 -5.81 -10.79
N LEU A 59 -2.84 -6.99 -11.44
CA LEU A 59 -2.58 -8.26 -10.78
C LEU A 59 -1.22 -8.28 -10.07
N GLY A 60 -0.18 -7.72 -10.72
CA GLY A 60 1.15 -7.55 -10.12
C GLY A 60 1.16 -6.66 -8.89
N GLU A 61 0.40 -5.56 -8.89
CA GLU A 61 0.29 -4.69 -7.70
C GLU A 61 -0.43 -5.40 -6.54
N ILE A 62 -1.48 -6.18 -6.82
CA ILE A 62 -2.16 -6.98 -5.79
C ILE A 62 -1.20 -8.05 -5.24
N ASN A 63 -0.44 -8.73 -6.11
CA ASN A 63 0.55 -9.72 -5.72
C ASN A 63 1.66 -9.14 -4.83
N ARG A 64 2.01 -7.86 -5.04
CA ARG A 64 2.95 -7.09 -4.19
C ARG A 64 2.37 -6.70 -2.83
N GLY A 65 1.13 -7.08 -2.54
CA GLY A 65 0.47 -6.85 -1.25
C GLY A 65 -0.44 -5.63 -1.19
N VAL A 66 -0.76 -5.01 -2.34
CA VAL A 66 -1.72 -3.91 -2.41
C VAL A 66 -3.14 -4.48 -2.33
N LYS A 67 -3.86 -4.14 -1.26
CA LYS A 67 -5.16 -4.77 -0.94
C LYS A 67 -6.36 -3.87 -1.15
N SER A 68 -6.18 -2.56 -1.30
CA SER A 68 -7.29 -1.60 -1.36
C SER A 68 -7.40 -0.93 -2.74
N PHE A 69 -8.64 -0.71 -3.21
CA PHE A 69 -8.90 -0.20 -4.57
C PHE A 69 -8.23 1.16 -4.78
N GLY A 70 -8.30 2.02 -3.77
CA GLY A 70 -7.68 3.34 -3.81
C GLY A 70 -6.15 3.28 -3.87
N GLU A 71 -5.51 2.30 -3.25
CA GLU A 71 -4.06 2.11 -3.37
C GLU A 71 -3.65 1.61 -4.75
N ILE A 72 -4.39 0.66 -5.32
CA ILE A 72 -4.14 0.19 -6.69
C ILE A 72 -4.29 1.35 -7.65
N LYS A 73 -5.40 2.09 -7.58
CA LYS A 73 -5.65 3.28 -8.40
C LYS A 73 -4.49 4.29 -8.32
N ARG A 74 -3.98 4.56 -7.12
CA ARG A 74 -2.86 5.50 -6.92
C ARG A 74 -1.55 4.98 -7.51
N LYS A 75 -1.32 3.66 -7.51
CA LYS A 75 -0.10 3.04 -8.03
C LYS A 75 -0.13 2.83 -9.54
N THR A 76 -1.30 2.54 -10.11
CA THR A 76 -1.46 2.30 -11.55
C THR A 76 -1.83 3.56 -12.34
N GLY A 77 -2.49 4.53 -11.70
CA GLY A 77 -2.96 5.75 -12.35
C GLY A 77 -4.24 5.59 -13.16
N PHE A 78 -4.94 4.46 -13.06
CA PHE A 78 -6.18 4.21 -13.80
C PHE A 78 -7.37 5.03 -13.29
N VAL A 79 -8.36 5.21 -14.16
CA VAL A 79 -9.65 5.79 -13.78
C VAL A 79 -10.46 4.74 -13.00
N SER A 80 -11.39 5.16 -12.12
CA SER A 80 -12.16 4.22 -11.30
C SER A 80 -12.91 3.16 -12.14
N HIS A 81 -13.67 3.59 -13.14
CA HIS A 81 -14.44 2.67 -14.01
C HIS A 81 -13.53 1.70 -14.78
N GLU A 82 -12.37 2.17 -15.22
CA GLU A 82 -11.38 1.35 -15.93
C GLU A 82 -10.79 0.29 -14.99
N LEU A 83 -10.43 0.68 -13.77
CA LEU A 83 -9.91 -0.24 -12.77
C LEU A 83 -10.97 -1.25 -12.33
N GLU A 84 -12.22 -0.83 -12.13
CA GLU A 84 -13.34 -1.71 -11.80
C GLU A 84 -13.52 -2.80 -12.86
N HIS A 85 -13.55 -2.42 -14.14
CA HIS A 85 -13.68 -3.37 -15.25
C HIS A 85 -12.49 -4.35 -15.33
N ILE A 86 -11.26 -3.88 -15.05
CA ILE A 86 -10.08 -4.74 -15.00
C ILE A 86 -10.18 -5.74 -13.84
N LEU A 87 -10.57 -5.29 -12.66
CA LEU A 87 -10.71 -6.16 -11.48
C LEU A 87 -11.80 -7.21 -11.70
N GLU A 88 -12.93 -6.82 -12.30
CA GLU A 88 -14.01 -7.74 -12.68
C GLU A 88 -13.52 -8.80 -13.71
N SER A 89 -12.77 -8.38 -14.72
CA SER A 89 -12.13 -9.30 -15.69
C SER A 89 -11.19 -10.30 -15.00
N LEU A 90 -10.35 -9.84 -14.07
CA LEU A 90 -9.42 -10.69 -13.33
C LEU A 90 -10.14 -11.66 -12.37
N GLU A 91 -11.23 -11.21 -11.73
CA GLU A 91 -12.08 -12.03 -10.86
C GLU A 91 -12.83 -13.10 -11.66
N ASN A 92 -13.44 -12.74 -12.79
CA ASN A 92 -14.11 -13.68 -13.70
C ASN A 92 -13.14 -14.73 -14.25
N LYS A 93 -11.87 -14.38 -14.49
CA LYS A 93 -10.81 -15.32 -14.89
C LYS A 93 -10.31 -16.19 -13.72
N GLY A 94 -10.72 -15.90 -12.50
CA GLY A 94 -10.28 -16.57 -11.27
C GLY A 94 -8.83 -16.30 -10.90
N LEU A 95 -8.26 -15.17 -11.36
CA LEU A 95 -6.87 -14.76 -11.06
C LEU A 95 -6.79 -13.98 -9.75
N MET A 96 -7.90 -13.39 -9.32
CA MET A 96 -8.00 -12.70 -8.04
C MET A 96 -9.37 -12.90 -7.40
N ARG A 97 -9.50 -12.48 -6.14
CA ARG A 97 -10.77 -12.44 -5.40
C ARG A 97 -10.93 -11.13 -4.63
N VAL A 98 -12.17 -10.72 -4.43
CA VAL A 98 -12.54 -9.56 -3.61
C VAL A 98 -13.21 -10.04 -2.33
N ASP A 99 -12.52 -9.89 -1.20
CA ASP A 99 -13.02 -10.28 0.12
C ASP A 99 -13.61 -9.07 0.84
N LYS A 100 -14.90 -9.15 1.20
CA LYS A 100 -15.57 -8.16 2.04
C LYS A 100 -15.48 -8.60 3.51
N LYS A 101 -14.67 -7.91 4.30
CA LYS A 101 -14.43 -8.21 5.73
C LYS A 101 -15.05 -7.15 6.63
N GLN A 102 -15.50 -7.54 7.81
CA GLN A 102 -15.89 -6.59 8.85
C GLN A 102 -14.64 -6.15 9.63
N GLY A 103 -14.32 -4.86 9.60
CA GLY A 103 -13.26 -4.24 10.39
C GLY A 103 -13.80 -3.44 11.57
N LEU A 104 -12.91 -2.95 12.43
CA LEU A 104 -13.25 -2.19 13.64
C LEU A 104 -13.98 -0.87 13.32
N LEU A 105 -13.80 -0.32 12.12
CA LEU A 105 -14.40 0.94 11.66
C LEU A 105 -15.44 0.72 10.54
N GLY A 106 -16.02 -0.48 10.46
CA GLY A 106 -16.99 -0.85 9.44
C GLY A 106 -16.45 -1.84 8.41
N THR A 107 -17.17 -2.01 7.31
CA THR A 107 -16.83 -3.00 6.30
C THR A 107 -15.64 -2.55 5.44
N LYS A 108 -14.66 -3.44 5.28
CA LYS A 108 -13.45 -3.25 4.48
C LYS A 108 -13.46 -4.21 3.30
N ILE A 109 -13.18 -3.69 2.11
CA ILE A 109 -13.02 -4.48 0.88
C ILE A 109 -11.52 -4.69 0.65
N GLU A 110 -11.09 -5.94 0.52
CA GLU A 110 -9.71 -6.31 0.25
C GLU A 110 -9.59 -7.16 -1.00
N MET A 111 -8.57 -6.92 -1.81
CA MET A 111 -8.25 -7.71 -3.00
C MET A 111 -7.08 -8.64 -2.73
N HIS A 112 -7.19 -9.89 -3.20
CA HIS A 112 -6.17 -10.92 -3.03
C HIS A 112 -5.96 -11.69 -4.34
N VAL A 113 -4.72 -12.04 -4.64
CA VAL A 113 -4.38 -12.93 -5.77
C VAL A 113 -4.70 -14.38 -5.40
N THR A 114 -5.20 -15.15 -6.36
CA THR A 114 -5.42 -16.60 -6.20
C THR A 114 -4.16 -17.38 -6.59
N ASP A 115 -4.07 -18.66 -6.22
CA ASP A 115 -2.94 -19.50 -6.63
C ASP A 115 -2.80 -19.58 -8.16
N LYS A 116 -3.94 -19.57 -8.86
CA LYS A 116 -4.00 -19.49 -10.31
C LYS A 116 -3.43 -18.16 -10.82
N GLY A 117 -3.83 -17.03 -10.24
CA GLY A 117 -3.32 -15.72 -10.62
C GLY A 117 -1.83 -15.54 -10.34
N PHE A 118 -1.34 -16.12 -9.23
CA PHE A 118 0.09 -16.13 -8.93
C PHE A 118 0.86 -16.90 -10.00
N LYS A 119 0.38 -18.10 -10.36
CA LYS A 119 0.99 -18.91 -11.42
C LYS A 119 0.98 -18.18 -12.76
N GLU A 120 -0.15 -17.58 -13.14
CA GLU A 120 -0.29 -16.82 -14.40
C GLU A 120 0.68 -15.62 -14.47
N TYR A 121 0.91 -14.93 -13.36
CA TYR A 121 1.79 -13.77 -13.33
C TYR A 121 3.28 -14.10 -13.49
N TYR A 122 3.69 -15.33 -13.10
CA TYR A 122 5.08 -15.80 -13.17
C TYR A 122 5.31 -16.91 -14.21
N ALA A 123 4.28 -17.28 -14.97
CA ALA A 123 4.36 -18.23 -16.08
C ALA A 123 5.09 -17.60 -17.28
#